data_AF-A0A9D1ZNG6-F1
#
_entry.id   AF-A0A9D1ZNG6-F1
#
_cell.length_a   1.000
_cell.length_b   1.000
_cell.length_c   1.000
_cell.angle_alpha   90.00
_cell.angle_beta   90.00
_cell.angle_gamma   90.00
#
_symmetry.space_group_name_H-M   'P 1'
#
loop_
_entity.id
_entity.type
_entity.pdbx_description
1 polymer ?
#
loop_
_entity_poly.entity_id
_entity_poly.type
_entity_poly.pdbx_seq_one_letter_code
_entity_poly.pdbx_strand_id
1 'polypeptide(L)' 'MVLTDAQKRANEKWHKNHRERANYIAMRSSARSFIRKKSTLEDLEELQDIIEGRRKELAQSLNNQI' A
#
# COMPACT_ATOMS: atom_id res chain seq x y z
N MET A 1 21.85 0.32 -17.98
CA MET A 1 22.60 -0.90 -17.58
C MET A 1 21.62 -2.07 -17.60
N VAL A 2 21.92 -3.13 -18.35
CA VAL A 2 21.08 -4.34 -18.40
C VAL A 2 21.47 -5.24 -17.24
N LEU A 3 20.51 -5.68 -16.44
CA LEU A 3 20.74 -6.63 -15.35
C LEU A 3 21.16 -7.99 -15.94
N THR A 4 22.22 -8.58 -15.39
CA THR A 4 22.62 -9.96 -15.72
C THR A 4 21.52 -10.93 -15.27
N ASP A 5 21.43 -12.09 -15.91
CA ASP A 5 20.41 -13.08 -15.55
C ASP A 5 20.57 -13.61 -14.11
N ALA A 6 21.80 -13.61 -13.58
CA ALA A 6 22.07 -13.90 -12.17
C ALA A 6 21.45 -12.84 -11.24
N GLN A 7 21.60 -11.55 -11.57
CA GLN A 7 21.01 -10.46 -10.80
C GLN A 7 19.47 -10.47 -10.88
N LYS A 8 18.90 -10.79 -12.04
CA LYS A 8 17.45 -10.95 -12.20
C LYS A 8 16.92 -12.05 -11.28
N ARG A 9 17.53 -13.24 -11.31
CA ARG A 9 17.14 -14.38 -10.44
C ARG A 9 17.26 -14.04 -8.95
N ALA A 10 18.32 -13.32 -8.56
CA ALA A 10 18.51 -12.88 -7.18
C ALA A 10 17.42 -11.90 -6.74
N ASN A 11 17.09 -10.91 -7.58
CA ASN A 11 16.00 -9.97 -7.33
C ASN A 11 14.65 -10.68 -7.25
N GLU A 12 14.35 -11.60 -8.17
CA GLU A 12 13.11 -12.39 -8.14
C GLU A 12 12.98 -13.20 -6.85
N LYS A 13 14.06 -13.85 -6.41
CA LYS A 13 14.06 -14.60 -5.14
C LYS A 13 13.81 -13.69 -3.94
N TRP A 14 14.46 -12.53 -3.91
CA TRP A 14 14.24 -11.55 -2.84
C TRP A 14 12.81 -10.99 -2.85
N HIS A 15 12.29 -10.64 -4.02
CA HIS A 15 10.92 -10.16 -4.20
C HIS A 15 9.88 -11.21 -3.81
N LYS A 16 10.13 -12.49 -4.11
CA LYS A 16 9.27 -13.59 -3.70
C LYS A 16 9.20 -13.71 -2.17
N ASN A 17 10.34 -13.58 -1.50
CA ASN A 17 10.42 -13.66 -0.03
C ASN A 17 9.84 -12.41 0.68
N HIS A 18 9.82 -11.26 0.01
CA HIS A 18 9.35 -9.99 0.58
C HIS A 18 8.10 -9.45 -0.14
N ARG A 19 7.32 -10.35 -0.75
CA ARG A 19 6.21 -9.99 -1.64
C ARG A 19 5.19 -9.11 -0.95
N GLU A 20 4.85 -9.44 0.30
CA GLU A 20 3.87 -8.69 1.09
C GLU A 20 4.34 -7.27 1.37
N ARG A 21 5.59 -7.10 1.84
CA ARG A 21 6.17 -5.80 2.13
C ARG A 21 6.31 -4.95 0.86
N ALA A 22 6.71 -5.57 -0.25
CA ALA A 22 6.80 -4.90 -1.54
C ALA A 22 5.42 -4.44 -2.03
N ASN A 23 4.41 -5.33 -1.95
CA ASN A 23 3.04 -5.00 -2.32
C ASN A 23 2.48 -3.86 -1.46
N TYR A 24 2.71 -3.90 -0.14
CA TYR A 24 2.32 -2.83 0.77
C TYR A 24 2.88 -1.47 0.35
N ILE A 25 4.18 -1.41 0.02
CA ILE A 25 4.83 -0.16 -0.43
C ILE A 25 4.26 0.30 -1.78
N ALA A 26 4.05 -0.62 -2.71
CA ALA A 26 3.49 -0.31 -4.03
C ALA A 26 2.08 0.28 -3.89
N MET A 27 1.20 -0.39 -3.16
CA MET A 27 -0.17 0.08 -2.89
C MET A 27 -0.16 1.45 -2.21
N ARG A 28 0.67 1.63 -1.17
CA ARG A 28 0.79 2.90 -0.45
C ARG A 28 1.26 4.04 -1.35
N SER A 29 2.23 3.78 -2.22
CA SER A 29 2.77 4.78 -3.14
C SER A 29 1.75 5.15 -4.23
N SER A 30 1.05 4.16 -4.78
CA SER A 30 -0.02 4.37 -5.75
C SER A 30 -1.16 5.19 -5.17
N ALA A 31 -1.66 4.83 -3.98
CA ALA A 31 -2.72 5.57 -3.30
C ALA A 31 -2.33 7.03 -3.05
N ARG A 32 -1.09 7.27 -2.56
CA ARG A 32 -0.56 8.63 -2.40
C ARG A 32 -0.54 9.43 -3.70
N SER A 33 -0.13 8.81 -4.80
CA SER A 33 -0.10 9.49 -6.09
C SER A 33 -1.49 9.77 -6.62
N PHE A 34 -2.45 8.87 -6.39
CA PHE A 34 -3.84 9.05 -6.81
C PHE A 34 -4.45 10.27 -6.12
N ILE A 35 -4.44 10.28 -4.78
CA ILE A 35 -4.97 11.37 -3.94
C ILE A 35 -4.33 12.73 -4.27
N ARG A 36 -3.03 12.75 -4.60
CA ARG A 36 -2.31 14.01 -4.84
C ARG A 36 -2.47 14.58 -6.25
N LYS A 37 -2.71 13.74 -7.25
CA LYS A 37 -2.52 14.13 -8.66
C LYS A 37 -3.62 13.72 -9.61
N LYS A 38 -4.46 12.74 -9.25
CA LYS A 38 -5.40 12.11 -10.18
C LYS A 38 -6.85 12.12 -9.72
N SER A 39 -7.09 12.18 -8.40
CA SER A 39 -8.43 12.13 -7.82
C SER A 39 -9.24 13.39 -8.11
N THR A 40 -10.53 13.20 -8.34
CA THR A 40 -11.57 14.24 -8.36
C THR A 40 -12.01 14.60 -6.95
N LEU A 41 -12.92 15.59 -6.81
CA LEU A 41 -13.49 15.95 -5.51
C LEU A 41 -14.32 14.80 -4.92
N GLU A 42 -15.15 14.15 -5.74
CA GLU A 42 -15.98 13.01 -5.33
C GLU A 42 -15.11 11.84 -4.85
N ASP A 43 -14.02 11.53 -5.58
CA ASP A 43 -13.06 10.51 -5.15
C ASP A 43 -12.46 10.83 -3.76
N LEU A 44 -12.18 12.10 -3.49
CA LEU A 44 -11.59 12.52 -2.21
C LEU A 44 -12.59 12.40 -1.05
N GLU A 45 -13.86 12.68 -1.31
CA GLU A 45 -14.94 12.51 -0.32
C GLU A 45 -15.15 11.02 0.00
N GLU A 46 -15.29 10.16 -1.03
CA GLU A 46 -15.43 8.71 -0.82
C GLU A 46 -14.23 8.13 -0.05
N LEU A 47 -13.00 8.54 -0.42
CA LEU A 47 -11.79 8.09 0.28
C LEU A 47 -11.73 8.56 1.74
N GLN A 48 -12.28 9.72 2.08
CA GLN A 48 -12.35 10.18 3.46
C GLN A 48 -13.24 9.27 4.31
N ASP A 49 -14.43 8.91 3.81
CA ASP A 49 -15.35 8.02 4.50
C ASP A 49 -14.73 6.64 4.76
N ILE A 50 -14.07 6.08 3.74
CA ILE A 50 -13.34 4.80 3.86
C ILE A 50 -12.24 4.89 4.91
N ILE A 51 -11.47 5.99 4.94
CA ILE A 51 -10.40 6.21 5.92
C ILE A 51 -10.96 6.31 7.34
N GLU A 52 -12.08 7.01 7.52
CA GLU A 52 -12.72 7.15 8.82
C GLU A 52 -13.22 5.79 9.35
N GLY A 53 -13.89 5.01 8.52
CA GLY A 53 -14.32 3.65 8.86
C GLY A 53 -13.14 2.78 9.31
N ARG A 54 -12.05 2.79 8.53
CA ARG A 54 -10.85 2.00 8.86
C ARG A 54 -10.18 2.44 10.17
N ARG A 55 -10.18 3.73 10.49
CA ARG A 55 -9.66 4.26 11.76
C ARG A 55 -10.47 3.74 12.95
N LYS A 56 -11.80 3.71 12.83
CA LYS A 56 -12.70 3.20 13.88
C LYS A 56 -12.46 1.72 14.14
N GLU A 57 -12.38 0.91 13.08
CA GLU A 57 -12.07 -0.52 13.19
C GLU A 57 -10.73 -0.78 13.91
N LEU A 58 -9.69 -0.03 13.55
CA LEU A 58 -8.36 -0.18 14.16
C LEU A 58 -8.36 0.28 15.63
N ALA A 59 -9.06 1.36 15.96
CA ALA A 59 -9.21 1.83 17.33
C ALA A 59 -9.98 0.81 18.18
N GLN A 60 -11.06 0.23 17.66
CA GLN A 60 -11.84 -0.79 18.35
C GLN A 60 -11.03 -2.08 18.54
N SER A 61 -10.27 -2.49 17.53
CA SER A 61 -9.36 -3.64 17.64
C SER A 61 -8.28 -3.44 18.71
N LEU A 62 -7.80 -2.21 18.92
CA LEU A 62 -6.82 -1.90 19.97
C LEU A 62 -7.45 -1.95 21.36
N ASN A 63 -8.67 -1.42 21.50
CA ASN A 63 -9.39 -1.42 22.78
C ASN A 63 -9.80 -2.84 23.22
N ASN A 64 -10.04 -3.75 22.28
CA ASN A 64 -10.40 -5.15 22.56
C ASN A 64 -9.20 -6.05 22.93
N GLN A 65 -7.97 -5.52 22.89
CA GLN A 65 -6.73 -6.25 23.24
C GLN A 65 -6.17 -5.89 24.62
N ILE A 66 -6.85 -4.98 25.34
CA ILE A 66 -6.54 -4.54 26.72
C ILE A 66 -7.55 -5.18 27.66
#